data_AF-A0A496WF78-F1
#
_entry.id   AF-A0A496WF78-F1
#
_cell.length_a   1.000
_cell.length_b   1.000
_cell.length_c   1.000
_cell.angle_alpha   90.00
_cell.angle_beta   90.00
_cell.angle_gamma   90.00
#
_symmetry.space_group_name_H-M   'P 1'
#
loop_
_entity.id
_entity.type
_entity.pdbx_description
1 polymer ?
#
loop_
_entity_poly.entity_id
_entity_poly.type
_entity_poly.pdbx_seq_one_letter_code
_entity_poly.pdbx_strand_id
1 'polypeptide(L)' 'TNLDAPGGIRDIGTTMATGDINIAKMHLGRDSNGGNAIVLVEIDEKPADEPLQSLRALPNINDVKYLEFPSL' A
#
# COMPACT_ATOMS: atom_id res chain seq x y z
N THR A 1 0.55 -2.64 8.06
CA THR A 1 1.42 -3.83 7.89
C THR A 1 0.65 -4.86 7.10
N ASN A 2 1.31 -5.87 6.54
CA ASN A 2 0.68 -6.91 5.73
C ASN A 2 1.34 -8.27 5.96
N LEU A 3 0.70 -9.33 5.48
CA LEU A 3 1.32 -10.64 5.32
C LEU A 3 2.05 -10.70 3.97
N ASP A 4 3.25 -11.26 3.97
CA ASP A 4 4.00 -11.54 2.74
C ASP A 4 3.40 -12.75 2.03
N ALA A 5 2.46 -12.52 1.13
CA ALA A 5 1.75 -13.56 0.41
C ALA A 5 1.68 -13.26 -1.10
N PRO A 6 1.64 -14.30 -1.96
CA PRO A 6 1.41 -14.11 -3.38
C PRO A 6 0.17 -13.26 -3.66
N GLY A 7 0.33 -12.26 -4.53
CA GLY A 7 -0.75 -11.35 -4.92
C GLY A 7 -0.78 -10.01 -4.21
N GLY A 8 -0.13 -9.85 -3.04
CA GLY A 8 -0.17 -8.58 -2.29
C GLY A 8 0.26 -7.35 -3.11
N ILE A 9 1.38 -7.44 -3.85
CA ILE A 9 1.86 -6.34 -4.71
C ILE A 9 0.87 -6.03 -5.84
N ARG A 10 0.31 -7.09 -6.47
CA ARG A 10 -0.69 -6.93 -7.52
C ARG A 10 -1.92 -6.23 -6.98
N ASP A 11 -2.45 -6.67 -5.85
CA ASP A 11 -3.70 -6.14 -5.30
C ASP A 11 -3.54 -4.67 -4.87
N ILE A 12 -2.39 -4.31 -4.29
CA ILE A 12 -2.03 -2.92 -4.01
C ILE A 12 -1.97 -2.12 -5.32
N GLY A 13 -1.22 -2.60 -6.32
CA GLY A 13 -1.07 -1.93 -7.61
C GLY A 13 -2.40 -1.74 -8.35
N THR A 14 -3.27 -2.75 -8.35
CA THR A 14 -4.63 -2.67 -8.90
C THR A 14 -5.46 -1.63 -8.17
N THR A 15 -5.41 -1.59 -6.84
CA THR A 15 -6.17 -0.61 -6.06
C THR A 15 -5.74 0.82 -6.38
N MET A 16 -4.42 1.07 -6.50
CA MET A 16 -3.91 2.39 -6.91
C MET A 16 -4.34 2.75 -8.33
N ALA A 17 -4.23 1.81 -9.28
CA ALA A 17 -4.62 2.04 -10.67
C ALA A 17 -6.13 2.30 -10.83
N THR A 18 -6.98 1.57 -10.10
CA THR A 18 -8.43 1.82 -10.09
C THR A 18 -8.79 3.20 -9.53
N GLY A 19 -8.01 3.68 -8.55
CA GLY A 19 -8.15 5.02 -7.99
C GLY A 19 -7.50 6.13 -8.81
N ASP A 20 -6.92 5.82 -9.98
CA ASP A 20 -6.13 6.75 -10.82
C ASP A 20 -4.98 7.42 -10.05
N ILE A 21 -4.35 6.68 -9.12
CA ILE A 21 -3.23 7.16 -8.29
C ILE A 21 -1.91 6.67 -8.87
N ASN A 22 -1.04 7.59 -9.26
CA ASN A 22 0.32 7.26 -9.69
C ASN A 22 1.23 6.91 -8.49
N ILE A 23 2.09 5.90 -8.69
CA ILE A 23 3.07 5.45 -7.69
C ILE A 23 4.44 6.00 -8.09
N ALA A 24 4.96 6.93 -7.29
CA ALA A 24 6.31 7.46 -7.46
C ALA A 24 7.37 6.43 -7.06
N LYS A 25 7.12 5.69 -5.96
CA LYS A 25 8.06 4.70 -5.43
C LYS A 25 7.35 3.68 -4.56
N MET A 26 7.89 2.46 -4.52
CA MET A 26 7.43 1.41 -3.63
C MET A 26 8.62 0.75 -2.93
N HIS A 27 8.57 0.67 -1.61
CA HIS A 27 9.52 -0.06 -0.78
C HIS A 27 8.84 -1.26 -0.14
N LEU A 28 9.53 -2.39 -0.14
CA LEU A 28 9.05 -3.66 0.40
C LEU A 28 10.04 -4.12 1.47
N GLY A 29 9.54 -4.35 2.68
CA GLY A 29 10.28 -4.94 3.78
C GLY A 29 9.52 -6.12 4.35
N ARG A 30 10.24 -7.16 4.76
CA ARG A 30 9.66 -8.33 5.43
C ARG A 30 10.60 -8.86 6.51
N ASP A 31 10.05 -9.45 7.55
CA ASP A 31 10.84 -10.09 8.61
C ASP A 31 11.49 -11.40 8.12
N SER A 32 10.75 -12.18 7.35
CA SER A 32 11.07 -13.51 6.87
C SER A 32 10.18 -13.83 5.66
N ASN A 33 10.56 -14.84 4.89
CA ASN A 33 9.76 -15.26 3.74
C ASN A 33 8.41 -15.82 4.21
N GLY A 34 7.30 -15.24 3.75
CA GLY A 34 5.96 -15.65 4.18
C GLY A 34 5.51 -15.10 5.54
N GLY A 35 6.32 -14.25 6.18
CA GLY A 35 6.03 -13.66 7.49
C GLY A 35 5.36 -12.29 7.40
N ASN A 36 5.66 -11.42 8.35
CA ASN A 36 5.13 -10.06 8.34
C ASN A 36 5.90 -9.18 7.38
N ALA A 37 5.18 -8.25 6.76
CA ALA A 37 5.71 -7.30 5.83
C ALA A 37 5.17 -5.88 6.06
N ILE A 38 5.91 -4.95 5.48
CA ILE A 38 5.54 -3.54 5.34
C ILE A 38 5.77 -3.17 3.87
N VAL A 39 4.77 -2.52 3.29
CA VAL A 39 4.89 -1.81 2.02
C VAL A 39 4.76 -0.32 2.30
N LEU A 40 5.75 0.46 1.87
CA LEU A 40 5.65 1.92 1.83
C LEU A 40 5.50 2.33 0.37
N VAL A 41 4.43 3.06 0.08
CA VAL A 41 4.11 3.55 -1.26
C VAL A 41 4.15 5.06 -1.23
N GLU A 42 5.07 5.64 -1.99
CA GLU A 42 5.11 7.07 -2.28
C GLU A 42 4.23 7.32 -3.50
N ILE A 43 3.34 8.29 -3.39
CA ILE A 43 2.35 8.67 -4.42
C ILE A 43 2.45 10.16 -4.70
N ASP A 44 2.16 10.55 -5.93
CA ASP A 44 2.35 11.95 -6.38
C ASP A 44 1.27 12.88 -5.82
N GLU A 45 0.09 12.35 -5.53
CA GLU A 45 -1.08 13.13 -5.16
C GLU A 45 -1.76 12.54 -3.91
N LYS A 46 -2.47 13.41 -3.19
CA LYS A 46 -3.26 12.98 -2.04
C LYS A 46 -4.37 12.02 -2.50
N PRO A 47 -4.45 10.81 -1.93
CA PRO A 47 -5.45 9.84 -2.35
C PRO A 47 -6.82 10.24 -1.81
N ALA A 48 -7.87 9.90 -2.55
CA ALA A 48 -9.22 9.92 -2.02
C ALA A 48 -9.39 8.86 -0.91
N ASP A 49 -10.46 8.95 -0.13
CA ASP A 49 -10.72 8.01 0.96
C ASP A 49 -11.03 6.59 0.46
N GLU A 50 -11.66 6.47 -0.72
CA GLU A 50 -12.08 5.18 -1.27
C GLU A 50 -10.89 4.23 -1.53
N PRO A 51 -9.80 4.62 -2.24
CA PRO A 51 -8.63 3.76 -2.39
C PRO A 51 -8.04 3.27 -1.06
N LEU A 52 -8.02 4.13 -0.02
CA LEU A 52 -7.54 3.73 1.31
C LEU A 52 -8.47 2.70 1.97
N GLN A 53 -9.78 2.83 1.78
CA GLN A 53 -10.75 1.83 2.26
C GLN A 53 -10.60 0.50 1.52
N SER A 54 -10.44 0.54 0.20
CA SER A 54 -10.21 -0.65 -0.63
C SER A 54 -8.94 -1.40 -0.22
N LEU A 55 -7.83 -0.68 0.04
CA LEU A 55 -6.60 -1.28 0.55
C LEU A 55 -6.81 -1.96 1.91
N ARG A 56 -7.57 -1.34 2.83
CA ARG A 56 -7.90 -1.92 4.15
C ARG A 56 -8.78 -3.15 4.06
N ALA A 57 -9.55 -3.30 2.99
CA ALA A 57 -10.41 -4.46 2.77
C ALA A 57 -9.67 -5.65 2.16
N LEU A 58 -8.42 -5.49 1.72
CA LEU A 58 -7.62 -6.59 1.17
C LEU A 58 -7.31 -7.64 2.25
N PRO A 59 -7.43 -8.94 1.95
CA PRO A 59 -7.34 -10.00 2.95
C PRO A 59 -5.98 -10.14 3.63
N ASN A 60 -4.91 -9.69 2.96
CA ASN A 60 -3.53 -9.78 3.45
C ASN A 60 -3.04 -8.47 4.08
N ILE A 61 -3.88 -7.44 4.16
CA ILE A 61 -3.53 -6.13 4.72
C ILE A 61 -4.09 -6.04 6.14
N ASN A 62 -3.21 -5.80 7.11
CA ASN A 62 -3.60 -5.66 8.51
C ASN A 62 -3.87 -4.19 8.88
N ASP A 63 -3.11 -3.25 8.30
CA ASP A 63 -3.25 -1.82 8.59
C ASP A 63 -2.75 -0.97 7.41
N VAL A 64 -3.46 0.13 7.14
CA VAL A 64 -3.15 1.13 6.10
C VAL A 64 -3.26 2.52 6.69
N LYS A 65 -2.16 3.27 6.62
CA LYS A 65 -2.05 4.64 7.09
C LYS A 65 -1.54 5.53 5.96
N TYR A 66 -2.30 6.58 5.69
CA TYR A 66 -1.81 7.68 4.87
C TYR A 66 -0.91 8.56 5.74
N LEU A 67 0.27 8.90 5.21
CA LEU A 67 1.24 9.76 5.85
C LEU A 67 1.48 10.95 4.93
N GLU A 68 1.39 12.14 5.49
CA GLU A 68 1.73 13.39 4.82
C GLU A 68 2.84 14.05 5.63
N PHE A 69 4.00 14.25 5.00
CA PHE A 69 5.14 14.91 5.63
C PHE A 69 5.18 16.37 5.17
N PRO A 70 5.51 17.32 6.07
CA PRO A 70 5.66 18.70 5.66
C PRO A 70 6.78 18.83 4.63
N SER A 71 6.61 19.75 3.68
CA SER A 71 7.72 20.22 2.85
C SER A 71 8.85 20.73 3.76
N LEU A 72 10.08 20.35 3.45
CA LEU A 72 11.29 20.83 4.14
C LEU A 72 11.41 22.35 4.08
#